data_AF-A0A2V7PV86-F1
#
_entry.id   AF-A0A2V7PV86-F1
#
_cell.length_a   1.000
_cell.length_b   1.000
_cell.length_c   1.000
_cell.angle_alpha   90.00
_cell.angle_beta   90.00
_cell.angle_gamma   90.00
#
_symmetry.space_group_name_H-M   'P 1'
#
loop_
_entity.id
_entity.type
_entity.pdbx_description
1 polymer ?
#
loop_
_entity_poly.entity_id
_entity_poly.type
_entity_poly.pdbx_seq_one_letter_code
_entity_poly.pdbx_strand_id
1 'polypeptide(L)'
;EVAANALLKALEEPPTDSVIIITAAEANALLPTILSRVVLVRMARIADSAVTAFAQQTLGIGDKAELAQRVTASEGCIGKLFATGTPRSGQSGNELAARFLEAPLLFALGQVPFQARGGFTEMLDALADRLRSEAKRGGDTGKLVEAIALVMDARDSAQGNVNPQLLAAVLAEDLQAMRRS
;
A
#
# COMPACT_ATOMS: atom_id res chain seq x y z
N GLU A 1 17.17 -23.22 0.53
CA GLU A 1 16.50 -24.45 1.03
C GLU A 1 15.85 -24.29 2.39
N VAL A 2 16.55 -23.80 3.42
CA VAL A 2 16.02 -23.69 4.81
C VAL A 2 14.69 -22.92 4.89
N ALA A 3 14.55 -21.79 4.21
CA ALA A 3 13.32 -20.99 4.22
C ALA A 3 12.11 -21.71 3.59
N ALA A 4 12.32 -22.47 2.51
CA ALA A 4 11.24 -23.21 1.85
C ALA A 4 10.75 -24.37 2.73
N ASN A 5 11.66 -25.08 3.39
CA ASN A 5 11.31 -26.18 4.30
C ASN A 5 10.60 -25.68 5.57
N ALA A 6 11.03 -24.53 6.12
CA ALA A 6 10.34 -23.91 7.24
C ALA A 6 8.91 -23.49 6.88
N LEU A 7 8.72 -22.89 5.70
CA LEU A 7 7.39 -22.54 5.20
C LEU A 7 6.51 -23.79 5.00
N LEU A 8 7.07 -24.87 4.43
CA LEU A 8 6.34 -26.13 4.27
C LEU A 8 5.85 -26.68 5.61
N LYS A 9 6.72 -26.66 6.63
CA LYS A 9 6.33 -27.08 7.99
C LYS A 9 5.19 -26.23 8.55
N ALA A 10 5.25 -24.91 8.36
CA ALA A 10 4.18 -24.01 8.79
C ALA A 10 2.86 -24.21 8.02
N LEU A 11 2.90 -24.70 6.78
CA LEU A 11 1.70 -25.04 6.01
C LEU A 11 1.09 -26.38 6.44
N GLU A 12 1.92 -27.34 6.86
CA GLU A 12 1.47 -28.66 7.35
C GLU A 12 0.92 -28.60 8.77
N GLU A 13 1.59 -27.85 9.64
CA GLU A 13 1.27 -27.66 11.04
C GLU A 13 1.13 -26.16 11.31
N PRO A 14 0.04 -25.52 10.83
CA PRO A 14 -0.14 -24.09 11.04
C PRO A 14 -0.23 -23.78 12.54
N PRO A 15 0.36 -22.66 12.99
CA PRO A 15 0.15 -22.17 14.35
C PRO A 15 -1.34 -22.07 14.68
N THR A 16 -1.68 -22.31 15.96
CA THR A 16 -3.07 -22.18 16.43
C THR A 16 -3.60 -20.78 16.11
N ASP A 17 -4.86 -20.71 15.66
CA ASP A 17 -5.55 -19.47 15.28
C ASP A 17 -4.87 -18.64 14.18
N SER A 18 -4.13 -19.28 13.26
CA SER A 18 -3.49 -18.61 12.13
C SER A 18 -4.18 -18.85 10.78
N VAL A 19 -4.17 -17.83 9.93
CA VAL A 19 -4.52 -17.92 8.51
C VAL A 19 -3.31 -17.48 7.70
N ILE A 20 -2.82 -18.37 6.82
CA ILE A 20 -1.67 -18.09 5.96
C ILE A 20 -2.18 -17.73 4.57
N ILE A 21 -1.88 -16.50 4.13
CA ILE A 21 -2.15 -16.03 2.77
C ILE A 21 -0.83 -15.88 2.04
N ILE A 22 -0.70 -16.58 0.91
CA ILE A 22 0.48 -16.50 0.04
C ILE A 22 0.07 -15.79 -1.26
N THR A 23 0.83 -14.76 -1.64
CA THR A 23 0.67 -14.07 -2.92
C THR A 23 1.87 -14.38 -3.81
N ALA A 24 1.61 -14.69 -5.08
CA ALA A 24 2.62 -14.94 -6.09
C ALA A 24 2.14 -14.39 -7.44
N ALA A 25 3.02 -13.71 -8.17
CA ALA A 25 2.72 -13.26 -9.53
C ALA A 25 2.51 -14.45 -10.48
N GLU A 26 3.25 -15.53 -10.26
CA GLU A 26 3.17 -16.77 -11.02
C GLU A 26 3.08 -17.97 -10.06
N ALA A 27 1.94 -18.66 -10.05
CA ALA A 27 1.76 -19.82 -9.18
C ALA A 27 2.78 -20.94 -9.45
N ASN A 28 3.16 -21.12 -10.73
CA ASN A 28 4.10 -22.16 -11.15
C ASN A 28 5.56 -21.86 -10.73
N ALA A 29 5.84 -20.65 -10.25
CA ALA A 29 7.14 -20.32 -9.65
C ALA A 29 7.27 -20.89 -8.21
N LEU A 30 6.16 -21.30 -7.59
CA LEU A 30 6.16 -21.97 -6.29
C LEU A 30 6.44 -23.46 -6.46
N LEU A 31 7.07 -24.05 -5.45
CA LEU A 31 7.34 -25.48 -5.43
C LEU A 31 6.03 -26.28 -5.45
N PRO A 32 5.95 -27.41 -6.20
CA PRO A 32 4.76 -28.27 -6.21
C PRO A 32 4.29 -28.71 -4.81
N THR A 33 5.23 -28.85 -3.87
CA THR A 33 4.94 -29.19 -2.47
C THR A 33 4.16 -28.11 -1.73
N ILE A 34 4.39 -26.84 -2.06
CA ILE A 34 3.58 -25.71 -1.55
C ILE A 34 2.20 -25.74 -2.21
N LEU A 35 2.15 -25.89 -3.54
CA LEU A 35 0.90 -25.87 -4.30
C LEU A 35 -0.09 -26.97 -3.87
N SER A 36 0.42 -28.13 -3.46
CA SER A 36 -0.40 -29.24 -2.93
C SER A 36 -1.05 -28.98 -1.56
N ARG A 37 -0.62 -27.95 -0.82
CA ARG A 37 -1.05 -27.63 0.55
C ARG A 37 -1.83 -26.31 0.65
N VAL A 38 -2.11 -25.66 -0.48
CA VAL A 38 -2.81 -24.38 -0.51
C VAL A 38 -4.02 -24.44 -1.44
N VAL A 39 -5.02 -23.61 -1.13
CA VAL A 39 -6.13 -23.37 -2.06
C VAL A 39 -5.72 -22.27 -3.03
N LEU A 40 -5.69 -22.58 -4.32
CA LEU A 40 -5.35 -21.61 -5.36
C LEU A 40 -6.55 -20.73 -5.70
N VAL A 41 -6.45 -19.45 -5.36
CA VAL A 41 -7.40 -18.43 -5.81
C VAL A 41 -6.73 -17.60 -6.92
N ARG A 42 -7.23 -17.75 -8.15
CA ARG A 42 -6.68 -17.01 -9.31
C ARG A 42 -7.29 -15.61 -9.38
N MET A 43 -6.44 -14.60 -9.33
CA MET A 43 -6.82 -13.21 -9.60
C MET A 43 -6.75 -12.96 -11.11
N ALA A 44 -7.91 -12.76 -11.75
CA ALA A 44 -7.96 -12.43 -13.17
C ALA A 44 -7.55 -10.98 -13.41
N ARG A 45 -6.89 -10.73 -14.55
CA ARG A 45 -6.61 -9.37 -15.02
C ARG A 45 -7.92 -8.58 -15.17
N ILE A 46 -7.95 -7.35 -14.67
CA ILE A 46 -9.06 -6.43 -14.87
C ILE A 46 -9.05 -5.96 -16.33
N ALA A 47 -10.20 -6.02 -17.01
CA ALA A 47 -10.32 -5.62 -18.41
C ALA A 47 -10.00 -4.14 -18.60
N ASP A 48 -9.33 -3.78 -19.71
CA ASP A 48 -8.91 -2.40 -19.97
C ASP A 48 -10.08 -1.42 -20.03
N SER A 49 -11.27 -1.86 -20.42
CA SER A 49 -12.49 -1.04 -20.36
C SER A 49 -12.87 -0.64 -18.93
N ALA A 50 -12.75 -1.57 -17.97
CA ALA A 50 -13.02 -1.29 -16.56
C ALA A 50 -11.93 -0.40 -15.95
N VAL A 51 -10.66 -0.64 -16.30
CA VAL A 51 -9.53 0.22 -15.89
C VAL A 51 -9.70 1.64 -16.44
N THR A 52 -10.12 1.77 -17.70
CA THR A 52 -10.39 3.07 -18.35
C THR A 52 -11.51 3.81 -17.63
N ALA A 53 -12.64 3.14 -17.38
CA ALA A 53 -13.76 3.73 -16.65
C ALA A 53 -13.34 4.20 -15.25
N PHE A 54 -12.58 3.37 -14.54
CA PHE A 54 -12.04 3.72 -13.23
C PHE A 54 -11.13 4.96 -13.28
N ALA A 55 -10.21 5.01 -14.24
CA ALA A 55 -9.28 6.12 -14.43
C ALA A 55 -9.99 7.43 -14.82
N GLN A 56 -11.07 7.38 -15.57
CA GLN A 56 -11.85 8.58 -15.88
C GLN A 56 -12.65 9.06 -14.67
N GLN A 57 -13.33 8.15 -13.98
CA GLN A 57 -14.27 8.49 -12.91
C GLN A 57 -13.59 8.85 -11.60
N THR A 58 -12.51 8.15 -11.25
CA THR A 58 -11.85 8.28 -9.95
C THR A 58 -10.61 9.16 -10.02
N LEU A 59 -9.88 9.09 -11.14
CA LEU A 59 -8.63 9.84 -11.34
C LEU A 59 -8.81 11.13 -12.14
N GLY A 60 -9.97 11.35 -12.77
CA GLY A 60 -10.23 12.55 -13.56
C GLY A 60 -9.34 12.70 -14.79
N ILE A 61 -8.74 11.61 -15.29
CA ILE A 61 -7.86 11.65 -16.48
C ILE A 61 -8.74 11.83 -17.72
N GLY A 62 -8.83 13.08 -18.19
CA GLY A 62 -9.63 13.47 -19.34
C GLY A 62 -8.90 13.37 -20.68
N ASP A 63 -7.57 13.45 -20.69
CA ASP A 63 -6.78 13.34 -21.92
C ASP A 63 -6.77 11.90 -22.44
N LYS A 64 -7.21 11.72 -23.69
CA LYS A 64 -7.39 10.38 -24.28
C LYS A 64 -6.06 9.66 -24.52
N ALA A 65 -5.01 10.40 -24.89
CA ALA A 65 -3.71 9.81 -25.18
C ALA A 65 -3.03 9.33 -23.89
N GLU A 66 -3.04 10.17 -22.86
CA GLU A 66 -2.56 9.83 -21.52
C GLU A 66 -3.34 8.66 -20.91
N LEU A 67 -4.67 8.67 -21.04
CA LEU A 67 -5.53 7.60 -20.54
C LEU A 67 -5.19 6.26 -21.19
N ALA A 68 -5.10 6.21 -22.52
CA ALA A 68 -4.76 4.99 -23.24
C ALA A 68 -3.37 4.47 -22.87
N GLN A 69 -2.39 5.38 -22.71
CA GLN A 69 -1.03 5.05 -22.30
C GLN A 69 -1.01 4.43 -20.89
N ARG A 70 -1.65 5.09 -19.91
CA ARG A 70 -1.68 4.64 -18.51
C ARG A 70 -2.45 3.33 -18.35
N VAL A 71 -3.58 3.16 -19.03
CA VAL A 71 -4.37 1.92 -19.01
C VAL A 71 -3.53 0.76 -19.56
N THR A 72 -2.86 0.96 -20.69
CA THR A 72 -1.97 -0.07 -21.27
C THR A 72 -0.84 -0.43 -20.31
N ALA A 73 -0.14 0.57 -19.76
CA ALA A 73 0.96 0.38 -18.82
C ALA A 73 0.53 -0.26 -17.49
N SER A 74 -0.76 -0.13 -17.12
CA SER A 74 -1.29 -0.71 -15.89
C SER A 74 -1.39 -2.23 -15.95
N GLU A 75 -1.51 -2.81 -17.14
CA GLU A 75 -1.73 -4.25 -17.34
C GLU A 75 -2.90 -4.80 -16.50
N GLY A 76 -3.93 -3.97 -16.22
CA GLY A 76 -5.05 -4.34 -15.36
C GLY A 76 -4.81 -4.17 -13.85
N CYS A 77 -3.65 -3.67 -13.43
CA CYS A 77 -3.35 -3.34 -12.04
C CYS A 77 -3.71 -1.87 -11.74
N ILE A 78 -4.77 -1.65 -10.98
CA ILE A 78 -5.24 -0.30 -10.61
C ILE A 78 -4.14 0.52 -9.93
N GLY A 79 -3.33 -0.10 -9.06
CA GLY A 79 -2.23 0.59 -8.37
C GLY A 79 -1.21 1.20 -9.34
N LYS A 80 -0.96 0.59 -10.50
CA LYS A 80 -0.05 1.12 -11.52
C LYS A 80 -0.58 2.40 -12.19
N LEU A 81 -1.89 2.68 -12.13
CA LEU A 81 -2.45 3.97 -12.58
C LEU A 81 -2.03 5.12 -11.66
N PHE A 82 -1.78 4.80 -10.39
CA PHE A 82 -1.40 5.75 -9.33
C PHE A 82 0.07 5.75 -9.02
N ALA A 83 0.78 4.68 -9.44
CA ALA A 83 2.20 4.50 -9.23
C ALA A 83 2.83 5.85 -9.49
N THR A 84 3.27 6.44 -8.38
CA THR A 84 3.90 7.75 -8.39
C THR A 84 5.06 7.53 -9.33
N GLY A 85 5.04 8.14 -10.53
CA GLY A 85 6.15 7.97 -11.46
C GLY A 85 7.43 8.11 -10.65
N THR A 86 8.35 7.15 -10.79
CA THR A 86 9.60 6.98 -10.01
C THR A 86 9.92 8.27 -9.29
N PRO A 87 9.89 8.34 -7.93
CA PRO A 87 9.99 9.60 -7.20
C PRO A 87 11.04 10.45 -7.89
N ARG A 88 10.58 11.49 -8.60
CA ARG A 88 11.51 12.36 -9.31
C ARG A 88 12.45 12.81 -8.22
N SER A 89 13.74 12.61 -8.40
CA SER A 89 14.77 13.09 -7.47
C SER A 89 14.38 14.52 -7.03
N GLY A 90 13.88 14.67 -5.79
CA GLY A 90 13.31 15.93 -5.29
C GLY A 90 11.85 15.95 -4.82
N GLN A 91 11.05 14.87 -4.89
CA GLN A 91 9.73 14.85 -4.22
C GLN A 91 9.92 14.88 -2.70
N SER A 92 9.48 15.97 -2.07
CA SER A 92 9.57 16.13 -0.60
C SER A 92 8.57 15.22 0.09
N GLY A 93 8.91 14.68 1.27
CA GLY A 93 7.97 13.96 2.14
C GLY A 93 6.64 14.70 2.36
N ASN A 94 6.64 16.04 2.33
CA ASN A 94 5.43 16.85 2.41
C ASN A 94 4.45 16.66 1.22
N GLU A 95 4.97 16.49 0.01
CA GLU A 95 4.15 16.24 -1.18
C GLU A 95 3.54 14.84 -1.12
N LEU A 96 4.34 13.86 -0.69
CA LEU A 96 3.88 12.49 -0.48
C LEU A 96 2.81 12.42 0.61
N ALA A 97 2.99 13.15 1.71
CA ALA A 97 2.02 13.21 2.80
C ALA A 97 0.70 13.88 2.35
N ALA A 98 0.78 14.93 1.53
CA ALA A 98 -0.40 15.56 0.95
C ALA A 98 -1.19 14.58 0.06
N ARG A 99 -0.50 13.84 -0.81
CA ARG A 99 -1.12 12.84 -1.68
C ARG A 99 -1.72 11.68 -0.91
N PHE A 100 -1.05 11.23 0.15
CA PHE A 100 -1.60 10.22 1.05
C PHE A 100 -2.89 10.70 1.70
N LEU A 101 -2.93 11.92 2.23
CA LEU A 101 -4.15 12.47 2.86
C LEU A 101 -5.31 12.66 1.88
N GLU A 102 -5.03 12.99 0.61
CA GLU A 102 -6.03 13.16 -0.44
C GLU A 102 -6.66 11.83 -0.84
N ALA A 103 -5.85 10.81 -1.07
CA ALA A 103 -6.32 9.51 -1.57
C ALA A 103 -5.54 8.35 -0.91
N PRO A 104 -5.78 8.04 0.37
CA PRO A 104 -4.93 7.15 1.16
C PRO A 104 -4.77 5.73 0.59
N LEU A 105 -5.88 5.09 0.23
CA LEU A 105 -5.86 3.73 -0.35
C LEU A 105 -5.19 3.70 -1.72
N LEU A 106 -5.41 4.74 -2.52
CA LEU A 106 -4.84 4.84 -3.85
C LEU A 106 -3.33 5.14 -3.80
N PHE A 107 -2.91 5.96 -2.83
CA PHE A 107 -1.51 6.16 -2.51
C PHE A 107 -0.84 4.85 -2.09
N ALA A 108 -1.50 4.07 -1.23
CA ALA A 108 -1.01 2.77 -0.79
C ALA A 108 -0.83 1.82 -1.97
N LEU A 109 -1.83 1.69 -2.85
CA LEU A 109 -1.77 0.87 -4.07
C LEU A 109 -0.67 1.30 -5.05
N GLY A 110 -0.29 2.58 -5.04
CA GLY A 110 0.79 3.13 -5.85
C GLY A 110 2.20 2.89 -5.27
N GLN A 111 2.31 2.40 -4.03
CA GLN A 111 3.60 2.05 -3.43
C GLN A 111 4.16 0.79 -4.09
N VAL A 112 5.47 0.79 -4.36
CA VAL A 112 6.15 -0.40 -4.88
C VAL A 112 6.66 -1.25 -3.72
N PRO A 113 6.29 -2.54 -3.61
CA PRO A 113 6.58 -3.38 -2.43
C PRO A 113 8.06 -3.57 -2.08
N PHE A 114 8.98 -3.23 -2.99
CA PHE A 114 10.42 -3.53 -2.89
C PHE A 114 11.35 -2.33 -3.21
N GLN A 115 10.83 -1.10 -3.27
CA GLN A 115 11.66 0.09 -3.53
C GLN A 115 12.34 0.64 -2.26
N ALA A 116 13.30 1.55 -2.46
CA ALA A 116 13.97 2.28 -1.38
C ALA A 116 12.92 2.94 -0.47
N ARG A 117 12.92 2.55 0.81
CA ARG A 117 11.94 2.99 1.82
C ARG A 117 12.02 4.48 2.16
N GLY A 118 13.05 5.19 1.68
CA GLY A 118 13.33 6.60 2.00
C GLY A 118 12.15 7.52 1.77
N GLY A 119 11.54 7.50 0.58
CA GLY A 119 10.37 8.37 0.30
C GLY A 119 9.16 8.05 1.17
N PHE A 120 8.94 6.77 1.49
CA PHE A 120 7.85 6.36 2.38
C PHE A 120 8.09 6.81 3.82
N THR A 121 9.31 6.67 4.34
CA THR A 121 9.65 7.16 5.69
C THR A 121 9.60 8.68 5.77
N GLU A 122 10.08 9.39 4.75
CA GLU A 122 9.97 10.85 4.67
C GLU A 122 8.51 11.32 4.64
N MET A 123 7.63 10.55 3.98
CA MET A 123 6.19 10.81 3.99
C MET A 123 5.60 10.69 5.40
N LEU A 124 5.93 9.62 6.13
CA LEU A 124 5.46 9.41 7.51
C LEU A 124 5.98 10.51 8.45
N ASP A 125 7.25 10.88 8.33
CA ASP A 125 7.86 11.95 9.13
C ASP A 125 7.13 13.30 8.86
N ALA A 126 6.88 13.62 7.58
CA ALA A 126 6.14 14.81 7.19
C ALA A 126 4.67 14.80 7.67
N LEU A 127 4.03 13.62 7.67
CA LEU A 127 2.66 13.45 8.18
C LEU A 127 2.59 13.71 9.69
N ALA A 128 3.55 13.17 10.46
CA ALA A 128 3.64 13.42 11.90
C ALA A 128 3.86 14.91 12.21
N ASP A 129 4.72 15.59 11.47
CA ASP A 129 4.97 17.02 11.66
C ASP A 129 3.76 17.90 11.33
N ARG A 130 2.98 17.53 10.32
CA ARG A 130 1.70 18.18 10.01
C ARG A 130 0.70 18.03 11.15
N LEU A 131 0.50 16.82 11.66
CA LEU A 131 -0.42 16.55 12.78
C LEU A 131 0.00 17.29 14.06
N ARG A 132 1.31 17.34 14.37
CA ARG A 132 1.84 18.13 15.50
C ARG A 132 1.59 19.62 15.32
N SER A 133 1.74 20.13 14.10
CA SER A 133 1.49 21.53 13.78
C SER A 133 0.00 21.88 13.93
N GLU A 134 -0.89 20.97 13.53
CA GLU A 134 -2.34 21.10 13.73
C GLU A 134 -2.71 21.11 15.22
N ALA A 135 -2.11 20.23 16.03
CA ALA A 135 -2.34 20.18 17.47
C ALA A 135 -1.93 21.51 18.15
N LYS A 136 -0.77 22.06 17.75
CA LYS A 136 -0.30 23.37 18.23
C LYS A 136 -1.24 24.53 17.85
N ARG A 137 -2.02 24.40 16.78
CA ARG A 137 -2.98 25.41 16.32
C ARG A 137 -4.35 25.30 16.97
N GLY A 138 -4.51 24.40 17.95
CA GLY A 138 -5.77 24.24 18.70
C GLY A 138 -6.74 23.25 18.07
N GLY A 139 -6.27 22.31 17.25
CA GLY A 139 -7.08 21.16 16.84
C GLY A 139 -7.43 20.24 18.03
N ASP A 140 -8.32 19.28 17.80
CA ASP A 140 -8.72 18.28 18.82
C ASP A 140 -7.48 17.51 19.28
N THR A 141 -6.97 17.89 20.45
CA THR A 141 -5.67 17.41 20.93
C THR A 141 -5.70 15.91 21.22
N GLY A 142 -6.84 15.37 21.65
CA GLY A 142 -6.99 13.94 21.90
C GLY A 142 -6.84 13.12 20.62
N LYS A 143 -7.66 13.44 19.61
CA LYS A 143 -7.62 12.74 18.31
C LYS A 143 -6.30 12.92 17.58
N LEU A 144 -5.69 14.10 17.69
CA LEU A 144 -4.41 14.37 17.04
C LEU A 144 -3.25 13.62 17.70
N VAL A 145 -3.26 13.45 19.03
CA VAL A 145 -2.25 12.64 19.73
C VAL A 145 -2.37 11.17 19.32
N GLU A 146 -3.59 10.64 19.22
CA GLU A 146 -3.83 9.27 18.75
C GLU A 146 -3.38 9.07 17.29
N ALA A 147 -3.67 10.03 16.42
CA ALA A 147 -3.18 10.03 15.03
C ALA A 147 -1.67 10.09 14.93
N ILE A 148 -1.00 10.89 15.77
CA ILE A 148 0.46 10.94 15.81
C ILE A 148 1.01 9.57 16.24
N ALA A 149 0.41 8.91 17.23
CA ALA A 149 0.83 7.59 17.68
C ALA A 149 0.75 6.55 16.55
N LEU A 150 -0.37 6.49 15.81
CA LEU A 150 -0.53 5.58 14.67
C LEU A 150 0.54 5.80 13.58
N VAL A 151 0.85 7.06 13.27
CA VAL A 151 1.90 7.39 12.27
C VAL A 151 3.28 6.98 12.78
N MET A 152 3.56 7.14 14.07
CA MET A 152 4.83 6.71 14.67
C MET A 152 4.96 5.19 14.70
N ASP A 153 3.91 4.45 15.05
CA ASP A 153 3.91 2.98 15.01
C ASP A 153 4.13 2.46 13.59
N ALA A 154 3.53 3.12 12.60
CA ALA A 154 3.80 2.84 11.19
C ALA A 154 5.26 3.14 10.83
N ARG A 155 5.82 4.26 11.30
CA ARG A 155 7.20 4.66 11.04
C ARG A 155 8.23 3.69 11.61
N ASP A 156 7.96 3.11 12.77
CA ASP A 156 8.79 2.10 13.39
C ASP A 156 8.67 0.76 12.65
N SER A 157 7.44 0.36 12.31
CA SER A 157 7.18 -0.84 11.48
C SER A 157 7.86 -0.77 10.11
N ALA A 158 7.96 0.43 9.54
CA ALA A 158 8.62 0.67 8.25
C ALA A 158 10.13 0.38 8.27
N GLN A 159 10.78 0.39 9.44
CA GLN A 159 12.19 0.03 9.59
C GLN A 159 12.44 -1.48 9.48
N GLY A 160 11.41 -2.30 9.71
CA GLY A 160 11.47 -3.75 9.59
C GLY A 160 11.19 -4.25 8.17
N ASN A 161 10.84 -5.54 8.06
CA ASN A 161 10.51 -6.21 6.80
C ASN A 161 9.03 -6.08 6.38
N VAL A 162 8.31 -5.11 6.95
CA VAL A 162 6.90 -4.87 6.61
C VAL A 162 6.80 -4.27 5.20
N ASN A 163 5.77 -4.67 4.46
CA ASN A 163 5.48 -4.13 3.13
C ASN A 163 4.92 -2.70 3.23
N PRO A 164 5.58 -1.67 2.64
CA PRO A 164 5.11 -0.28 2.70
C PRO A 164 3.70 -0.05 2.14
N GLN A 165 3.30 -0.83 1.12
CA GLN A 165 1.95 -0.77 0.56
C GLN A 165 0.90 -1.19 1.60
N LEU A 166 1.12 -2.30 2.31
CA LEU A 166 0.19 -2.77 3.34
C LEU A 166 0.17 -1.81 4.52
N LEU A 167 1.34 -1.33 4.94
CA LEU A 167 1.44 -0.40 6.06
C LEU A 167 0.72 0.92 5.78
N ALA A 168 0.85 1.46 4.56
CA ALA A 168 0.11 2.64 4.13
C ALA A 168 -1.41 2.40 4.09
N ALA A 169 -1.85 1.21 3.67
CA ALA A 169 -3.26 0.85 3.65
C ALA A 169 -3.86 0.71 5.05
N VAL A 170 -3.16 0.07 5.99
CA VAL A 170 -3.59 -0.04 7.39
C VAL A 170 -3.66 1.33 8.05
N LEU A 171 -2.61 2.14 7.91
CA LEU A 171 -2.59 3.51 8.44
C LEU A 171 -3.74 4.36 7.87
N ALA A 172 -4.07 4.18 6.59
CA ALA A 172 -5.21 4.84 5.97
C ALA A 172 -6.55 4.48 6.62
N GLU A 173 -6.77 3.20 6.91
CA GLU A 173 -7.98 2.71 7.56
C GLU A 173 -8.08 3.21 9.01
N ASP A 174 -6.99 3.12 9.78
CA ASP A 174 -6.97 3.56 11.18
C ASP A 174 -7.25 5.07 11.31
N LEU A 175 -6.60 5.89 10.47
CA LEU A 175 -6.84 7.33 10.44
C LEU A 175 -8.27 7.68 10.00
N GLN A 176 -8.87 6.88 9.10
CA GLN A 176 -10.28 7.07 8.72
C GLN A 176 -11.24 6.66 9.83
N ALA A 177 -10.97 5.58 10.54
CA ALA A 177 -11.79 5.11 11.66
C ALA A 177 -11.88 6.18 12.75
N MET A 178 -10.75 6.80 13.13
CA MET A 178 -10.73 7.89 14.11
C MET A 178 -11.44 9.17 13.67
N ARG A 179 -11.49 9.46 12.37
CA ARG A 179 -12.26 10.61 11.86
C ARG A 179 -13.76 10.39 11.96
N ARG A 180 -14.21 9.13 12.05
CA ARG A 180 -15.63 8.75 12.13
C ARG A 180 -16.12 8.59 13.58
N SER A 181 -15.24 8.35 14.54
CA SER A 181 -15.53 8.41 15.99
C SER A 181 -15.58 9.85 16.50
#